data_AF-A0A2J8Q0K3-F1
#
_entry.id   AF-A0A2J8Q0K3-F1
#
_cell.length_a   1.000
_cell.length_b   1.000
_cell.length_c   1.000
_cell.angle_alpha   90.00
_cell.angle_beta   90.00
_cell.angle_gamma   90.00
#
_symmetry.space_group_name_H-M   'P 1'
#
loop_
_entity.id
_entity.type
_entity.pdbx_description
1 polymer ?
#
loop_
_entity_poly.entity_id
_entity_poly.type
_entity_poly.pdbx_seq_one_letter_code
_entity_poly.pdbx_strand_id
1 'polypeptide(L)'
;MLRNFIQTEAVVSKPFSLFDLSSVGLFGAETQQSKVAPSSAASRPVLSSRSDQSQKNEVFLDVVERLSVLIASNGSLLKVDVQGEIRLKSFLPSGSEMRIGLTEEFCVGKSELRGYGPGIRVDEVSFHSSVNLDEFESHRILRLQPPQGELTVMRYQLSDDLPSPLPFRLFPSVQWDRGSGRLQVYLKLRCDLPSKSQALNVRLHLPLPRGVVSLSQELSSPEQKAELAEGALRWDLPRVQGGSQLSGLFQMDVPGPPGPPSHGLSTSASPLGLGPASLSFELPRHTCSGLQVRFLRLAFRPCGNANPHKWVRHLSHSDAYVIRI
;
A
#
# COMPACT_ATOMS: atom_id res chain seq x y z
N MET A 1 -26.95 20.12 -66.11
CA MET A 1 -25.69 19.63 -66.70
C MET A 1 -24.75 19.24 -65.58
N LEU A 2 -24.38 17.97 -65.52
CA LEU A 2 -23.43 17.41 -64.55
C LEU A 2 -21.99 17.70 -65.00
N ARG A 3 -21.11 18.07 -64.05
CA ARG A 3 -19.66 17.87 -64.18
C ARG A 3 -19.16 17.18 -62.92
N ASN A 4 -18.78 15.92 -63.08
CA ASN A 4 -17.98 15.18 -62.10
C ASN A 4 -16.56 15.74 -62.13
N PHE A 5 -16.05 16.19 -60.99
CA PHE A 5 -14.63 16.46 -60.80
C PHE A 5 -14.09 15.38 -59.86
N ILE A 6 -13.44 14.36 -60.44
CA ILE A 6 -12.66 13.38 -59.69
C ILE A 6 -11.27 13.98 -59.56
N GLN A 7 -10.85 14.30 -58.34
CA GLN A 7 -9.50 14.73 -58.04
C GLN A 7 -8.70 13.50 -57.56
N THR A 8 -7.92 12.92 -58.47
CA THR A 8 -6.93 11.87 -58.18
C THR A 8 -5.57 12.52 -57.96
N GLU A 9 -5.32 13.00 -56.74
CA GLU A 9 -3.95 13.23 -56.26
C GLU A 9 -3.84 12.74 -54.82
N ALA A 10 -2.78 11.97 -54.54
CA ALA A 10 -2.50 11.47 -53.20
C ALA A 10 -2.03 12.63 -52.32
N VAL A 11 -2.77 12.91 -51.23
CA VAL A 11 -2.34 13.87 -50.22
C VAL A 11 -1.14 13.26 -49.48
N VAL A 12 0.05 13.80 -49.74
CA VAL A 12 1.25 13.47 -48.98
C VAL A 12 1.04 13.96 -47.54
N SER A 13 0.84 13.03 -46.60
CA SER A 13 0.78 13.35 -45.18
C SER A 13 2.14 13.86 -44.72
N LYS A 14 2.18 15.05 -44.11
CA LYS A 14 3.38 15.57 -43.44
C LYS A 14 3.85 14.56 -42.37
N PRO A 15 5.18 14.37 -42.19
CA PRO A 15 5.69 13.52 -41.12
C PRO A 15 5.25 14.09 -39.76
N PHE A 16 4.64 13.24 -38.96
CA PHE A 16 4.19 13.56 -37.61
C PHE A 16 5.39 13.75 -36.69
N SER A 17 5.52 14.95 -36.11
CA SER A 17 6.55 15.27 -35.12
C SER A 17 5.95 15.28 -33.72
N LEU A 18 6.54 14.56 -32.78
CA LEU A 18 6.12 14.52 -31.37
C LEU A 18 6.30 15.86 -30.63
N PHE A 19 6.92 16.86 -31.26
CA PHE A 19 7.21 18.17 -30.66
C PHE A 19 6.10 19.22 -30.84
N ASP A 20 5.06 18.95 -31.63
CA ASP A 20 3.96 19.90 -31.89
C ASP A 20 2.81 19.86 -30.85
N LEU A 21 2.95 19.13 -29.74
CA LEU A 21 1.93 19.03 -28.70
C LEU A 21 1.99 20.12 -27.60
N SER A 22 2.78 21.18 -27.77
CA SER A 22 2.92 22.20 -26.71
C SER A 22 1.82 23.27 -26.67
N SER A 23 0.87 23.28 -27.62
CA SER A 23 -0.14 24.34 -27.67
C SER A 23 -1.49 23.92 -28.27
N VAL A 24 -2.04 22.79 -27.81
CA VAL A 24 -3.47 22.47 -28.02
C VAL A 24 -4.18 22.52 -26.68
N GLY A 25 -4.92 23.62 -26.46
CA GLY A 25 -5.89 23.72 -25.38
C GLY A 25 -6.95 22.64 -25.55
N LEU A 26 -6.91 21.63 -24.70
CA LEU A 26 -7.96 20.62 -24.55
C LEU A 26 -9.19 21.28 -23.90
N PHE A 27 -10.05 21.85 -24.73
CA PHE A 27 -11.45 22.03 -24.41
C PHE A 27 -12.08 20.63 -24.25
N GLY A 28 -12.63 20.34 -23.05
CA GLY A 28 -13.56 19.20 -22.87
C GLY A 28 -13.10 18.00 -22.04
N ALA A 29 -12.31 18.18 -20.97
CA ALA A 29 -12.06 17.11 -19.99
C ALA A 29 -12.15 17.58 -18.52
N GLU A 30 -12.97 18.59 -18.24
CA GLU A 30 -13.41 18.87 -16.88
C GLU A 30 -14.55 17.92 -16.54
N THR A 31 -14.29 16.83 -15.79
CA THR A 31 -15.29 16.22 -14.86
C THR A 31 -14.78 15.07 -13.98
N GLN A 32 -13.54 14.56 -14.11
CA GLN A 32 -13.05 13.54 -13.15
C GLN A 32 -11.65 13.78 -12.55
N GLN A 33 -10.80 14.61 -13.16
CA GLN A 33 -9.45 14.90 -12.63
C GLN A 33 -9.45 15.83 -11.41
N SER A 34 -10.55 16.56 -11.15
CA SER A 34 -10.65 17.50 -10.02
C SER A 34 -10.59 16.82 -8.63
N LYS A 35 -10.84 15.51 -8.54
CA LYS A 35 -10.90 14.77 -7.26
C LYS A 35 -9.64 14.00 -6.90
N VAL A 36 -8.58 14.05 -7.72
CA VAL A 36 -7.34 13.30 -7.47
C VAL A 36 -6.17 14.27 -7.39
N ALA A 37 -5.38 14.18 -6.31
CA ALA A 37 -4.17 14.96 -6.18
C ALA A 37 -3.19 14.58 -7.30
N PRO A 38 -2.48 15.54 -7.91
CA PRO A 38 -1.46 15.21 -8.91
C PRO A 38 -0.39 14.29 -8.30
N SER A 39 0.09 13.30 -9.07
CA SER A 39 1.04 12.27 -8.60
C SER A 39 2.32 12.86 -7.97
N SER A 40 2.76 14.03 -8.45
CA SER A 40 3.92 14.75 -7.92
C SER A 40 3.69 15.46 -6.58
N ALA A 41 2.45 15.54 -6.07
CA ALA A 41 2.14 16.27 -4.84
C ALA A 41 2.94 15.77 -3.63
N ALA A 42 3.18 14.46 -3.54
CA ALA A 42 3.97 13.86 -2.47
C ALA A 42 5.44 14.34 -2.49
N SER A 43 6.03 14.51 -3.68
CA SER A 43 7.45 14.84 -3.86
C SER A 43 7.74 16.34 -4.06
N ARG A 44 6.72 17.20 -4.08
CA ARG A 44 6.92 18.65 -4.27
C ARG A 44 7.75 19.26 -3.12
N PRO A 45 8.86 19.95 -3.42
CA PRO A 45 9.65 20.66 -2.42
C PRO A 45 8.87 21.86 -1.86
N VAL A 46 9.09 22.16 -0.58
CA VAL A 46 8.40 23.24 0.15
C VAL A 46 8.92 24.63 -0.24
N LEU A 47 10.18 24.71 -0.69
CA LEU A 47 10.84 25.96 -1.07
C LEU A 47 10.93 26.04 -2.59
N SER A 48 9.99 26.72 -3.24
CA SER A 48 10.15 27.15 -4.63
C SER A 48 10.88 28.49 -4.67
N SER A 49 11.91 28.60 -5.52
CA SER A 49 12.55 29.87 -5.86
C SER A 49 11.50 30.93 -6.22
N ARG A 50 11.71 32.17 -5.76
CA ARG A 50 10.79 33.33 -5.77
C ARG A 50 10.23 33.77 -7.14
N SER A 51 10.44 33.02 -8.20
CA SER A 51 9.91 33.31 -9.53
C SER A 51 9.20 32.07 -10.06
N ASP A 52 7.87 32.19 -10.09
CA ASP A 52 6.92 31.50 -10.95
C ASP A 52 5.99 30.44 -10.30
N GLN A 53 4.71 30.63 -10.58
CA GLN A 53 3.49 29.95 -10.09
C GLN A 53 2.99 30.35 -8.69
N SER A 54 1.83 31.04 -8.71
CA SER A 54 0.84 31.13 -7.63
C SER A 54 0.95 29.95 -6.65
N GLN A 55 1.47 30.22 -5.45
CA GLN A 55 1.47 29.27 -4.33
C GLN A 55 0.01 28.96 -4.02
N LYS A 56 -0.50 27.88 -4.61
CA LYS A 56 -1.86 27.42 -4.35
C LYS A 56 -1.94 27.03 -2.87
N ASN A 57 -2.94 27.56 -2.19
CA ASN A 57 -3.22 27.20 -0.81
C ASN A 57 -3.72 25.75 -0.78
N GLU A 58 -2.81 24.81 -0.53
CA GLU A 58 -3.09 23.36 -0.53
C GLU A 58 -2.61 22.72 0.77
N VAL A 59 -3.35 21.72 1.23
CA VAL A 59 -3.01 20.89 2.39
C VAL A 59 -3.19 19.43 2.04
N PHE A 60 -2.20 18.61 2.34
CA PHE A 60 -2.22 17.17 2.18
C PHE A 60 -2.12 16.51 3.55
N LEU A 61 -3.02 15.58 3.81
CA LEU A 61 -3.06 14.80 5.04
C LEU A 61 -3.01 13.31 4.69
N ASP A 62 -1.99 12.63 5.19
CA ASP A 62 -1.72 11.25 4.89
C ASP A 62 -1.85 10.44 6.17
N VAL A 63 -2.71 9.43 6.14
CA VAL A 63 -2.71 8.36 7.15
C VAL A 63 -1.93 7.20 6.56
N VAL A 64 -0.76 6.93 7.13
CA VAL A 64 0.18 5.92 6.64
C VAL A 64 0.35 4.85 7.70
N GLU A 65 0.08 3.59 7.37
CA GLU A 65 0.23 2.46 8.27
C GLU A 65 1.26 1.45 7.76
N ARG A 66 2.05 0.93 8.69
CA ARG A 66 3.06 -0.12 8.48
C ARG A 66 2.60 -1.37 9.20
N LEU A 67 2.36 -2.45 8.46
CA LEU A 67 1.88 -3.70 9.01
C LEU A 67 3.02 -4.71 9.18
N SER A 68 3.22 -5.18 10.41
CA SER A 68 4.14 -6.24 10.80
C SER A 68 3.37 -7.43 11.33
N VAL A 69 3.47 -8.57 10.65
CA VAL A 69 2.66 -9.76 10.88
C VAL A 69 3.54 -11.01 10.85
N LEU A 70 3.31 -11.91 11.80
CA LEU A 70 3.87 -13.26 11.80
C LEU A 70 2.73 -14.28 11.88
N ILE A 71 2.66 -15.14 10.87
CA ILE A 71 1.66 -16.23 10.78
C ILE A 71 2.39 -17.57 10.92
N ALA A 72 1.84 -18.46 11.74
CA ALA A 72 2.31 -19.84 11.91
C ALA A 72 1.97 -20.71 10.69
N SER A 73 2.61 -21.87 10.58
CA SER A 73 2.39 -22.82 9.46
C SER A 73 0.98 -23.41 9.41
N ASN A 74 0.27 -23.44 10.54
CA ASN A 74 -1.14 -23.82 10.61
C ASN A 74 -2.11 -22.68 10.22
N GLY A 75 -1.58 -21.51 9.84
CA GLY A 75 -2.37 -20.32 9.50
C GLY A 75 -2.81 -19.47 10.70
N SER A 76 -2.46 -19.83 11.94
CA SER A 76 -2.75 -19.01 13.11
C SER A 76 -1.88 -17.75 13.18
N LEU A 77 -2.48 -16.64 13.61
CA LEU A 77 -1.77 -15.38 13.82
C LEU A 77 -0.92 -15.48 15.10
N LEU A 78 0.39 -15.32 14.97
CA LEU A 78 1.32 -15.31 16.11
C LEU A 78 1.61 -13.90 16.62
N LYS A 79 1.73 -12.93 15.71
CA LYS A 79 1.97 -11.53 16.03
C LYS A 79 1.34 -10.65 14.98
N VAL A 80 0.73 -9.56 15.42
CA VAL A 80 0.36 -8.43 14.57
C VAL A 80 0.71 -7.13 15.27
N ASP A 81 1.30 -6.21 14.51
CA ASP A 81 1.66 -4.87 14.94
C ASP A 81 1.40 -3.91 13.78
N VAL A 82 0.69 -2.83 14.07
CA VAL A 82 0.42 -1.73 13.14
C VAL A 82 1.02 -0.47 13.71
N GLN A 83 1.97 0.11 12.97
CA GLN A 83 2.51 1.42 13.28
C GLN A 83 1.93 2.43 12.29
N GLY A 84 1.13 3.35 12.82
CA GLY A 84 0.45 4.37 12.03
C GLY A 84 1.00 5.76 12.29
N GLU A 85 1.01 6.59 11.25
CA GLU A 85 1.36 8.01 11.33
C GLU A 85 0.35 8.85 10.56
N ILE A 86 -0.03 9.99 11.15
CA ILE A 86 -0.74 11.05 10.44
C ILE A 86 0.29 12.11 10.04
N ARG A 87 0.57 12.22 8.75
CA ARG A 87 1.51 13.19 8.18
C ARG A 87 0.76 14.31 7.49
N LEU A 88 1.14 15.54 7.79
CA LEU A 88 0.57 16.74 7.22
C LEU A 88 1.62 17.44 6.37
N LYS A 89 1.25 17.84 5.15
CA LYS A 89 2.04 18.72 4.29
C LYS A 89 1.23 19.97 3.97
N SER A 90 1.65 21.12 4.50
CA SER A 90 0.93 22.38 4.44
C SER A 90 1.66 23.40 3.58
N PHE A 91 0.97 23.95 2.58
CA PHE A 91 1.43 25.10 1.78
C PHE A 91 0.69 26.38 2.17
N LEU A 92 0.06 26.39 3.34
CA LEU A 92 -0.64 27.56 3.85
C LEU A 92 0.33 28.53 4.54
N PRO A 93 -0.06 29.82 4.65
CA PRO A 93 0.62 30.77 5.53
C PRO A 93 0.72 30.25 6.97
N SER A 94 1.86 30.49 7.60
CA SER A 94 2.11 30.13 9.00
C SER A 94 1.06 30.71 9.93
N GLY A 95 0.65 29.96 10.96
CA GLY A 95 -0.34 30.39 11.95
C GLY A 95 -1.79 30.07 11.58
N SER A 96 -2.04 29.50 10.40
CA SER A 96 -3.36 28.98 10.01
C SER A 96 -3.80 27.86 10.95
N GLU A 97 -4.86 28.06 11.72
CA GLU A 97 -5.40 27.00 12.58
C GLU A 97 -6.13 25.93 11.75
N MET A 98 -5.86 24.67 12.10
CA MET A 98 -6.47 23.48 11.52
C MET A 98 -7.14 22.63 12.59
N ARG A 99 -8.22 21.95 12.19
CA ARG A 99 -8.89 20.91 12.98
C ARG A 99 -9.03 19.65 12.15
N ILE A 100 -8.49 18.55 12.67
CA ILE A 100 -8.56 17.22 12.06
C ILE A 100 -9.49 16.37 12.92
N GLY A 101 -10.63 15.97 12.37
CA GLY A 101 -11.56 15.06 13.04
C GLY A 101 -11.23 13.61 12.70
N LEU A 102 -10.95 12.79 13.70
CA LEU A 102 -10.71 11.35 13.56
C LEU A 102 -11.99 10.55 13.86
N THR A 103 -12.00 9.26 13.54
CA THR A 103 -13.06 8.31 13.94
C THR A 103 -13.44 8.49 15.42
N GLU A 104 -14.74 8.53 15.73
CA GLU A 104 -15.23 8.86 17.08
C GLU A 104 -14.90 7.75 18.09
N GLU A 105 -14.93 6.50 17.63
CA GLU A 105 -14.65 5.30 18.41
C GLU A 105 -13.15 5.01 18.56
N PHE A 106 -12.29 6.01 18.32
CA PHE A 106 -10.87 5.91 18.62
C PHE A 106 -10.63 5.87 20.13
N CYS A 107 -9.85 4.92 20.62
CA CYS A 107 -9.57 4.74 22.04
C CYS A 107 -8.08 4.42 22.23
N VAL A 108 -7.49 5.00 23.28
CA VAL A 108 -6.08 4.78 23.64
C VAL A 108 -6.00 3.94 24.92
N GLY A 109 -5.18 2.89 24.89
CA GLY A 109 -4.93 2.00 26.03
C GLY A 109 -6.18 1.23 26.48
N LYS A 110 -6.07 0.53 27.62
CA LYS A 110 -7.09 -0.40 28.18
C LYS A 110 -8.40 0.26 28.69
N SER A 111 -8.66 1.52 28.36
CA SER A 111 -9.88 2.22 28.78
C SER A 111 -11.14 1.47 28.31
N GLU A 112 -12.12 1.28 29.20
CA GLU A 112 -13.34 0.53 28.90
C GLU A 112 -14.09 1.19 27.72
N LEU A 113 -14.43 0.38 26.72
CA LEU A 113 -15.21 0.83 25.56
C LEU A 113 -16.58 1.31 26.06
N ARG A 114 -16.80 2.62 26.14
CA ARG A 114 -18.14 3.19 26.25
C ARG A 114 -18.77 3.19 24.86
N GLY A 115 -19.29 2.03 24.43
CA GLY A 115 -20.01 1.92 23.15
C GLY A 115 -20.27 0.49 22.69
N TYR A 116 -21.35 0.29 21.94
CA TYR A 116 -21.79 -1.00 21.38
C TYR A 116 -21.17 -1.30 19.99
N GLY A 117 -19.97 -0.80 19.68
CA GLY A 117 -19.34 -0.94 18.35
C GLY A 117 -17.88 -1.40 18.41
N PRO A 118 -17.34 -1.97 17.31
CA PRO A 118 -15.92 -2.29 17.19
C PRO A 118 -15.13 -0.97 17.11
N GLY A 119 -14.74 -0.44 18.27
CA GLY A 119 -13.92 0.76 18.36
C GLY A 119 -12.49 0.52 17.90
N ILE A 120 -11.83 1.58 17.44
CA ILE A 120 -10.41 1.54 17.09
C ILE A 120 -9.62 1.64 18.38
N ARG A 121 -8.99 0.57 18.80
CA ARG A 121 -8.19 0.51 20.02
C ARG A 121 -6.71 0.55 19.67
N VAL A 122 -6.04 1.63 20.03
CA VAL A 122 -4.57 1.73 19.93
C VAL A 122 -3.96 1.54 21.31
N ASP A 123 -2.79 0.94 21.37
CA ASP A 123 -2.04 0.74 22.61
C ASP A 123 -1.35 2.03 23.04
N GLU A 124 -0.70 2.68 22.08
CA GLU A 124 0.12 3.86 22.31
C GLU A 124 -0.20 4.94 21.27
N VAL A 125 -0.13 6.19 21.71
CA VAL A 125 -0.24 7.36 20.85
C VAL A 125 0.77 8.42 21.29
N SER A 126 1.38 9.07 20.32
CA SER A 126 2.19 10.28 20.55
C SER A 126 1.72 11.38 19.60
N PHE A 127 1.68 12.60 20.13
CA PHE A 127 1.28 13.79 19.38
C PHE A 127 2.48 14.72 19.22
N HIS A 128 2.51 15.45 18.11
CA HIS A 128 3.45 16.55 17.97
C HIS A 128 3.14 17.66 19.00
N SER A 129 4.17 18.37 19.46
CA SER A 129 4.03 19.43 20.47
C SER A 129 3.13 20.59 20.06
N SER A 130 2.88 20.76 18.76
CA SER A 130 1.97 21.79 18.21
C SER A 130 0.49 21.39 18.26
N VAL A 131 0.17 20.18 18.72
CA VAL A 131 -1.21 19.69 18.79
C VAL A 131 -1.80 20.03 20.15
N ASN A 132 -2.90 20.79 20.14
CA ASN A 132 -3.77 21.00 21.28
C ASN A 132 -4.78 19.84 21.36
N LEU A 133 -4.89 19.24 22.54
CA LEU A 133 -5.68 18.05 22.83
C LEU A 133 -7.00 18.34 23.57
N ASP A 134 -7.36 19.60 23.77
CA ASP A 134 -8.55 20.00 24.53
C ASP A 134 -9.85 19.42 23.95
N GLU A 135 -9.93 19.29 22.61
CA GLU A 135 -11.07 18.70 21.90
C GLU A 135 -10.89 17.18 21.60
N PHE A 136 -9.74 16.61 21.93
CA PHE A 136 -9.42 15.22 21.58
C PHE A 136 -10.22 14.22 22.40
N GLU A 137 -10.34 14.42 23.72
CA GLU A 137 -10.97 13.46 24.63
C GLU A 137 -12.49 13.33 24.37
N SER A 138 -13.16 14.43 24.01
CA SER A 138 -14.62 14.44 23.81
C SER A 138 -15.04 14.23 22.35
N HIS A 139 -14.22 14.67 21.39
CA HIS A 139 -14.63 14.74 19.99
C HIS A 139 -13.65 14.08 19.01
N ARG A 140 -12.51 13.58 19.50
CA ARG A 140 -11.42 13.04 18.67
C ARG A 140 -10.95 14.05 17.63
N ILE A 141 -10.89 15.32 18.03
CA ILE A 141 -10.42 16.42 17.20
C ILE A 141 -9.01 16.81 17.61
N LEU A 142 -8.08 16.79 16.65
CA LEU A 142 -6.75 17.36 16.80
C LEU A 142 -6.78 18.81 16.31
N ARG A 143 -6.50 19.75 17.20
CA ARG A 143 -6.38 21.18 16.87
C ARG A 143 -4.91 21.55 16.80
N LEU A 144 -4.47 22.21 15.74
CA LEU A 144 -3.06 22.60 15.58
C LEU A 144 -2.89 23.82 14.69
N GLN A 145 -1.78 24.53 14.88
CA GLN A 145 -1.28 25.54 13.95
C GLN A 145 0.04 25.01 13.36
N PRO A 146 0.00 24.34 12.19
CA PRO A 146 1.19 23.71 11.65
C PRO A 146 2.15 24.76 11.04
N PRO A 147 3.47 24.51 11.10
CA PRO A 147 4.41 25.24 10.25
C PRO A 147 4.15 24.94 8.77
N GLN A 148 4.72 25.76 7.89
CA GLN A 148 4.73 25.45 6.45
C GLN A 148 5.65 24.24 6.21
N GLY A 149 5.25 23.34 5.31
CA GLY A 149 5.99 22.12 5.00
C GLY A 149 5.40 20.87 5.65
N GLU A 150 6.28 19.91 5.96
CA GLU A 150 5.88 18.58 6.45
C GLU A 150 5.93 18.48 7.98
N LEU A 151 4.91 17.87 8.55
CA LEU A 151 4.74 17.68 9.99
C LEU A 151 4.13 16.30 10.26
N THR A 152 4.75 15.49 11.10
CA THR A 152 4.07 14.30 11.64
C THR A 152 3.21 14.73 12.81
N VAL A 153 1.88 14.77 12.61
CA VAL A 153 0.92 15.28 13.60
C VAL A 153 0.76 14.31 14.77
N MET A 154 0.67 13.01 14.46
CA MET A 154 0.38 11.96 15.42
C MET A 154 1.04 10.66 14.96
N ARG A 155 1.53 9.86 15.90
CA ARG A 155 1.89 8.46 15.69
C ARG A 155 1.07 7.59 16.63
N TYR A 156 0.67 6.42 16.17
CA TYR A 156 -0.07 5.46 16.97
C TYR A 156 0.41 4.04 16.69
N GLN A 157 0.21 3.17 17.67
CA GLN A 157 0.56 1.76 17.55
C GLN A 157 -0.59 0.89 18.05
N LEU A 158 -0.85 -0.20 17.34
CA LEU A 158 -1.82 -1.23 17.71
C LEU A 158 -1.14 -2.59 17.58
N SER A 159 -1.25 -3.40 18.63
CA SER A 159 -0.73 -4.76 18.71
C SER A 159 -1.87 -5.75 18.99
N ASP A 160 -1.64 -7.00 18.59
CA ASP A 160 -2.42 -8.20 18.94
C ASP A 160 -3.87 -8.30 18.42
N ASP A 161 -4.68 -7.24 18.47
CA ASP A 161 -6.10 -7.28 18.10
C ASP A 161 -6.44 -6.28 16.98
N LEU A 162 -6.47 -6.79 15.74
CA LEU A 162 -6.92 -5.99 14.60
C LEU A 162 -8.45 -5.97 14.50
N PRO A 163 -9.06 -4.79 14.29
CA PRO A 163 -10.51 -4.71 14.09
C PRO A 163 -10.98 -5.30 12.75
N SER A 164 -10.04 -5.55 11.83
CA SER A 164 -10.30 -6.10 10.50
C SER A 164 -9.40 -7.32 10.22
N PRO A 165 -9.85 -8.29 9.41
CA PRO A 165 -9.01 -9.43 9.05
C PRO A 165 -7.77 -8.96 8.28
N LEU A 166 -6.68 -9.71 8.43
CA LEU A 166 -5.45 -9.47 7.69
C LEU A 166 -5.69 -9.44 6.17
N PRO A 167 -4.95 -8.59 5.42
CA PRO A 167 -5.21 -8.37 4.00
C PRO A 167 -4.99 -9.62 3.14
N PHE A 168 -4.11 -10.54 3.57
CA PHE A 168 -3.74 -11.71 2.79
C PHE A 168 -3.67 -13.00 3.60
N ARG A 169 -4.13 -14.10 3.01
CA ARG A 169 -3.85 -15.46 3.51
C ARG A 169 -3.15 -16.26 2.42
N LEU A 170 -2.08 -16.94 2.81
CA LEU A 170 -1.35 -17.85 1.94
C LEU A 170 -1.69 -19.28 2.31
N PHE A 171 -2.01 -20.10 1.31
CA PHE A 171 -2.24 -21.53 1.44
C PHE A 171 -1.14 -22.25 0.65
N PRO A 172 -0.02 -22.63 1.30
CA PRO A 172 1.05 -23.36 0.65
C PRO A 172 0.78 -24.87 0.64
N SER A 173 1.21 -25.55 -0.42
CA SER A 173 1.28 -27.01 -0.50
C SER A 173 2.62 -27.38 -1.12
N VAL A 174 3.44 -28.14 -0.38
CA VAL A 174 4.80 -28.50 -0.79
C VAL A 174 4.90 -30.02 -0.93
N GLN A 175 5.41 -30.46 -2.06
CA GLN A 175 5.73 -31.86 -2.34
C GLN A 175 7.18 -31.96 -2.81
N TRP A 176 7.97 -32.82 -2.18
CA TRP A 176 9.36 -33.04 -2.59
C TRP A 176 9.58 -34.53 -2.83
N ASP A 177 9.80 -34.89 -4.10
CA ASP A 177 10.30 -36.21 -4.47
C ASP A 177 11.83 -36.19 -4.46
N ARG A 178 12.42 -36.72 -3.38
CA ARG A 178 13.88 -36.83 -3.25
C ARG A 178 14.51 -37.82 -4.24
N GLY A 179 13.73 -38.75 -4.78
CA GLY A 179 14.22 -39.74 -5.76
C GLY A 179 14.47 -39.11 -7.13
N SER A 180 13.55 -38.26 -7.59
CA SER A 180 13.72 -37.49 -8.83
C SER A 180 14.40 -36.13 -8.65
N GLY A 181 14.57 -35.66 -7.42
CA GLY A 181 15.06 -34.31 -7.12
C GLY A 181 14.04 -33.21 -7.41
N ARG A 182 12.79 -33.57 -7.71
CA ARG A 182 11.73 -32.60 -8.07
C ARG A 182 11.06 -32.03 -6.82
N LEU A 183 11.13 -30.72 -6.68
CA LEU A 183 10.42 -29.93 -5.69
C LEU A 183 9.23 -29.24 -6.36
N GLN A 184 8.03 -29.48 -5.85
CA GLN A 184 6.80 -28.86 -6.31
C GLN A 184 6.19 -28.03 -5.18
N VAL A 185 6.05 -26.72 -5.43
CA VAL A 185 5.47 -25.76 -4.49
C VAL A 185 4.25 -25.15 -5.15
N TYR A 186 3.07 -25.43 -4.61
CA TYR A 186 1.84 -24.75 -4.99
C TYR A 186 1.52 -23.68 -3.95
N LEU A 187 1.39 -22.42 -4.39
CA LEU A 187 1.03 -21.29 -3.55
C LEU A 187 -0.31 -20.73 -4.01
N LYS A 188 -1.24 -20.59 -3.08
CA LYS A 188 -2.50 -19.88 -3.31
C LYS A 188 -2.61 -18.69 -2.36
N LEU A 189 -2.61 -17.49 -2.93
CA LEU A 189 -2.73 -16.23 -2.21
C LEU A 189 -4.18 -15.72 -2.32
N ARG A 190 -4.85 -15.58 -1.18
CA ARG A 190 -6.19 -15.01 -1.06
C ARG A 190 -6.12 -13.59 -0.54
N CYS A 191 -6.80 -12.65 -1.20
CA CYS A 191 -6.93 -11.27 -0.78
C CYS A 191 -8.24 -11.08 0.00
N ASP A 192 -8.15 -10.78 1.28
CA ASP A 192 -9.30 -10.61 2.18
C ASP A 192 -9.76 -9.14 2.31
N LEU A 193 -9.23 -8.27 1.46
CA LEU A 193 -9.73 -6.91 1.35
C LEU A 193 -11.17 -6.88 0.82
N PRO A 194 -11.93 -5.81 1.13
CA PRO A 194 -13.24 -5.60 0.53
C PRO A 194 -13.19 -5.64 -1.00
N SER A 195 -14.24 -6.16 -1.65
CA SER A 195 -14.28 -6.35 -3.11
C SER A 195 -14.17 -5.07 -3.94
N LYS A 196 -14.33 -3.89 -3.34
CA LYS A 196 -14.11 -2.58 -4.00
C LYS A 196 -12.67 -2.07 -3.88
N SER A 197 -11.86 -2.73 -3.07
CA SER A 197 -10.46 -2.42 -2.83
C SER A 197 -9.55 -3.27 -3.69
N GLN A 198 -8.31 -2.83 -3.84
CA GLN A 198 -7.27 -3.55 -4.54
C GLN A 198 -5.96 -3.36 -3.80
N ALA A 199 -5.12 -4.40 -3.80
CA ALA A 199 -3.73 -4.31 -3.41
C ALA A 199 -2.86 -4.14 -4.66
N LEU A 200 -1.79 -3.38 -4.52
CA LEU A 200 -0.83 -3.10 -5.58
C LEU A 200 0.56 -3.59 -5.18
N ASN A 201 1.39 -3.85 -6.20
CA ASN A 201 2.80 -4.19 -6.02
C ASN A 201 3.01 -5.34 -5.03
N VAL A 202 2.13 -6.35 -5.09
CA VAL A 202 2.20 -7.50 -4.19
C VAL A 202 3.34 -8.39 -4.67
N ARG A 203 4.27 -8.73 -3.78
CA ARG A 203 5.39 -9.61 -4.08
C ARG A 203 5.57 -10.61 -2.94
N LEU A 204 5.61 -11.89 -3.30
CA LEU A 204 5.92 -12.97 -2.38
C LEU A 204 7.36 -13.41 -2.60
N HIS A 205 8.12 -13.50 -1.51
CA HIS A 205 9.48 -14.00 -1.47
C HIS A 205 9.54 -15.27 -0.62
N LEU A 206 9.88 -16.39 -1.23
CA LEU A 206 10.01 -17.68 -0.55
C LEU A 206 11.45 -18.19 -0.67
N PRO A 207 12.23 -18.21 0.42
CA PRO A 207 13.55 -18.83 0.44
C PRO A 207 13.45 -20.33 0.13
N LEU A 208 14.26 -20.79 -0.81
CA LEU A 208 14.25 -22.17 -1.29
C LEU A 208 15.41 -22.98 -0.69
N PRO A 209 15.36 -24.33 -0.77
CA PRO A 209 16.49 -25.15 -0.39
C PRO A 209 17.70 -24.85 -1.27
N ARG A 210 18.91 -25.05 -0.72
CA ARG A 210 20.14 -24.91 -1.49
C ARG A 210 20.16 -25.90 -2.66
N GLY A 211 20.65 -25.44 -3.81
CA GLY A 211 20.82 -26.29 -4.99
C GLY A 211 19.64 -26.29 -5.96
N VAL A 212 18.58 -25.49 -5.75
CA VAL A 212 17.59 -25.27 -6.82
C VAL A 212 18.27 -24.67 -8.05
N VAL A 213 18.13 -25.30 -9.22
CA VAL A 213 18.77 -24.86 -10.47
C VAL A 213 17.79 -24.39 -11.55
N SER A 214 16.53 -24.81 -11.48
CA SER A 214 15.51 -24.54 -12.49
C SER A 214 14.19 -24.12 -11.84
N LEU A 215 13.39 -23.35 -12.58
CA LEU A 215 12.03 -22.98 -12.21
C LEU A 215 11.13 -23.10 -13.44
N SER A 216 10.14 -23.98 -13.36
CA SER A 216 8.97 -24.03 -14.23
C SER A 216 7.76 -23.52 -13.44
N GLN A 217 6.87 -22.78 -14.10
CA GLN A 217 5.74 -22.13 -13.44
C GLN A 217 4.44 -22.26 -14.24
N GLU A 218 3.33 -22.47 -13.53
CA GLU A 218 1.98 -22.33 -14.05
C GLU A 218 1.23 -21.31 -13.17
N LEU A 219 0.85 -20.18 -13.76
CA LEU A 219 0.28 -19.04 -13.04
C LEU A 219 -1.21 -18.90 -13.37
N SER A 220 -2.01 -18.46 -12.39
CA SER A 220 -3.46 -18.31 -12.57
C SER A 220 -3.87 -17.07 -13.36
N SER A 221 -2.94 -16.14 -13.66
CA SER A 221 -3.18 -14.92 -14.42
C SER A 221 -1.93 -14.49 -15.19
N PRO A 222 -2.05 -13.96 -16.42
CA PRO A 222 -0.91 -13.54 -17.24
C PRO A 222 -0.17 -12.31 -16.71
N GLU A 223 -0.77 -11.51 -15.82
CA GLU A 223 -0.11 -10.35 -15.21
C GLU A 223 0.92 -10.74 -14.15
N GLN A 224 0.83 -11.97 -13.64
CA GLN A 224 1.75 -12.49 -12.65
C GLN A 224 3.09 -12.85 -13.30
N LYS A 225 4.17 -12.71 -12.54
CA LYS A 225 5.50 -13.15 -12.94
C LYS A 225 6.16 -13.84 -11.77
N ALA A 226 6.89 -14.92 -12.03
CA ALA A 226 7.80 -15.44 -11.03
C ALA A 226 9.17 -15.75 -11.62
N GLU A 227 10.18 -15.58 -10.76
CA GLU A 227 11.58 -15.81 -11.07
C GLU A 227 12.29 -16.49 -9.91
N LEU A 228 13.34 -17.21 -10.24
CA LEU A 228 14.31 -17.71 -9.29
C LEU A 228 15.45 -16.69 -9.19
N ALA A 229 15.61 -16.06 -8.03
CA ALA A 229 16.65 -15.08 -7.81
C ALA A 229 17.24 -15.22 -6.40
N GLU A 230 18.58 -15.22 -6.31
CA GLU A 230 19.32 -15.28 -5.03
C GLU A 230 18.93 -16.48 -4.13
N GLY A 231 18.57 -17.62 -4.72
CA GLY A 231 18.16 -18.81 -3.98
C GLY A 231 16.75 -18.72 -3.39
N ALA A 232 15.91 -17.83 -3.91
CA ALA A 232 14.52 -17.67 -3.52
C ALA A 232 13.59 -17.62 -4.74
N LEU A 233 12.37 -18.08 -4.55
CA LEU A 233 11.26 -17.84 -5.47
C LEU A 233 10.70 -16.44 -5.20
N ARG A 234 10.72 -15.58 -6.20
CA ARG A 234 10.04 -14.27 -6.19
C ARG A 234 8.81 -14.34 -7.08
N TRP A 235 7.64 -14.11 -6.52
CA TRP A 235 6.36 -14.11 -7.25
C TRP A 235 5.73 -12.72 -7.16
N ASP A 236 5.71 -12.02 -8.28
CA ASP A 236 5.16 -10.68 -8.46
C ASP A 236 3.72 -10.75 -8.95
N LEU A 237 2.84 -10.05 -8.23
CA LEU A 237 1.43 -9.85 -8.54
C LEU A 237 1.16 -8.32 -8.55
N PRO A 238 1.24 -7.67 -9.73
CA PRO A 238 1.13 -6.20 -9.84
C PRO A 238 -0.16 -5.64 -9.24
N ARG A 239 -1.25 -6.41 -9.33
CA ARG A 239 -2.56 -6.05 -8.79
C ARG A 239 -3.30 -7.29 -8.28
N VAL A 240 -3.92 -7.17 -7.12
CA VAL A 240 -4.80 -8.20 -6.56
C VAL A 240 -6.11 -7.57 -6.08
N GLN A 241 -7.22 -7.95 -6.70
CA GLN A 241 -8.55 -7.46 -6.32
C GLN A 241 -8.97 -8.02 -4.94
N GLY A 242 -9.66 -7.22 -4.12
CA GLY A 242 -10.25 -7.70 -2.88
C GLY A 242 -11.25 -8.84 -3.10
N GLY A 243 -11.21 -9.86 -2.26
CA GLY A 243 -12.03 -11.07 -2.37
C GLY A 243 -11.56 -12.07 -3.43
N SER A 244 -10.51 -11.76 -4.22
CA SER A 244 -9.99 -12.66 -5.23
C SER A 244 -8.92 -13.62 -4.67
N GLN A 245 -8.59 -14.62 -5.48
CA GLN A 245 -7.55 -15.60 -5.19
C GLN A 245 -6.69 -15.77 -6.43
N LEU A 246 -5.37 -15.74 -6.24
CA LEU A 246 -4.39 -16.00 -7.27
C LEU A 246 -3.52 -17.19 -6.84
N SER A 247 -3.09 -18.01 -7.78
CA SER A 247 -2.26 -19.17 -7.48
C SER A 247 -1.14 -19.35 -8.47
N GLY A 248 -0.03 -19.92 -8.01
CA GLY A 248 1.10 -20.34 -8.82
C GLY A 248 1.53 -21.75 -8.44
N LEU A 249 1.74 -22.60 -9.44
CA LEU A 249 2.42 -23.87 -9.30
C LEU A 249 3.86 -23.71 -9.76
N PHE A 250 4.82 -23.99 -8.87
CA PHE A 250 6.23 -23.83 -9.12
C PHE A 250 6.92 -25.19 -9.02
N GLN A 251 7.48 -25.66 -10.13
CA GLN A 251 8.24 -26.89 -10.21
C GLN A 251 9.72 -26.54 -10.35
N MET A 252 10.54 -27.14 -9.50
CA MET A 252 11.96 -26.85 -9.37
C MET A 252 12.73 -28.15 -9.33
N ASP A 253 13.88 -28.18 -10.00
CA ASP A 253 14.82 -29.28 -9.88
C ASP A 253 15.88 -28.94 -8.82
N VAL A 254 16.05 -29.85 -7.87
CA VAL A 254 17.08 -29.80 -6.83
C VAL A 254 18.00 -30.99 -7.05
N PRO A 255 19.15 -30.80 -7.74
CA PRO A 255 20.13 -31.85 -7.93
C PRO A 255 20.76 -32.18 -6.57
N GLY A 256 20.32 -33.27 -5.95
CA GLY A 256 20.98 -33.82 -4.77
C GLY A 256 22.10 -34.79 -5.20
N PRO A 257 23.23 -34.87 -4.48
CA PRO A 257 24.13 -36.01 -4.62
C PRO A 257 23.43 -37.28 -4.08
N PRO A 258 23.69 -38.46 -4.66
CA PRO A 258 23.21 -39.72 -4.09
C PRO A 258 24.00 -39.99 -2.80
N GLY A 259 23.39 -39.74 -1.63
CA GLY A 259 24.06 -39.89 -0.34
C GLY A 259 23.15 -40.52 0.72
N PRO A 260 23.69 -41.35 1.63
CA PRO A 260 22.93 -42.27 2.48
C PRO A 260 22.09 -41.54 3.54
N PRO A 261 21.16 -42.24 4.23
CA PRO A 261 20.35 -41.64 5.29
C PRO A 261 21.27 -41.14 6.42
N SER A 262 21.45 -39.83 6.51
CA SER A 262 22.20 -39.22 7.60
C SER A 262 21.33 -39.16 8.85
N HIS A 263 21.54 -40.13 9.74
CA HIS A 263 21.46 -39.89 11.18
C HIS A 263 22.50 -38.82 11.53
N GLY A 264 22.07 -37.59 11.80
CA GLY A 264 22.98 -36.53 12.19
C GLY A 264 22.21 -35.28 12.60
N LEU A 265 22.23 -34.98 13.89
CA LEU A 265 21.57 -33.83 14.49
C LEU A 265 22.05 -32.54 13.82
N SER A 266 21.12 -31.77 13.24
CA SER A 266 21.36 -30.38 12.83
C SER A 266 20.09 -29.56 13.01
N THR A 267 20.27 -28.49 13.77
CA THR A 267 19.34 -27.56 14.39
C THR A 267 18.39 -26.83 13.43
N SER A 268 17.11 -26.81 13.82
CA SER A 268 16.07 -25.79 13.53
C SER A 268 15.73 -25.42 12.08
N ALA A 269 16.17 -26.16 11.05
CA ALA A 269 15.64 -25.98 9.70
C ALA A 269 14.30 -26.73 9.54
N SER A 270 13.35 -26.14 8.79
CA SER A 270 12.13 -26.84 8.39
C SER A 270 12.51 -28.18 7.72
N PRO A 271 11.73 -29.26 7.88
CA PRO A 271 12.07 -30.60 7.37
C PRO A 271 12.26 -30.66 5.84
N LEU A 272 11.87 -29.60 5.13
CA LEU A 272 11.97 -29.41 3.68
C LEU A 272 12.99 -28.33 3.27
N GLY A 273 13.68 -27.68 4.21
CA GLY A 273 14.68 -26.64 3.91
C GLY A 273 14.11 -25.33 3.33
N LEU A 274 12.78 -25.17 3.33
CA LEU A 274 12.10 -23.93 2.93
C LEU A 274 12.11 -22.92 4.08
N GLY A 275 12.45 -21.67 3.79
CA GLY A 275 12.27 -20.57 4.73
C GLY A 275 10.81 -20.12 4.82
N PRO A 276 10.47 -19.24 5.77
CA PRO A 276 9.15 -18.62 5.79
C PRO A 276 8.97 -17.72 4.55
N ALA A 277 7.76 -17.69 4.00
CA ALA A 277 7.42 -16.74 2.95
C ALA A 277 7.29 -15.33 3.54
N SER A 278 7.80 -14.34 2.81
CA SER A 278 7.65 -12.92 3.12
C SER A 278 6.80 -12.27 2.03
N LEU A 279 5.86 -11.40 2.42
CA LEU A 279 5.00 -10.68 1.50
C LEU A 279 5.25 -9.18 1.61
N SER A 280 5.42 -8.50 0.47
CA SER A 280 5.43 -7.05 0.38
C SER A 280 4.26 -6.55 -0.45
N PHE A 281 3.58 -5.47 -0.06
CA PHE A 281 2.41 -4.93 -0.75
C PHE A 281 2.07 -3.49 -0.36
N GLU A 282 1.24 -2.84 -1.18
CA GLU A 282 0.64 -1.53 -0.93
C GLU A 282 -0.88 -1.59 -1.02
N LEU A 283 -1.56 -1.00 -0.02
CA LEU A 283 -3.01 -0.96 0.12
C LEU A 283 -3.50 0.50 0.05
N PRO A 284 -3.74 1.04 -1.15
CA PRO A 284 -4.25 2.40 -1.29
C PRO A 284 -5.70 2.49 -0.80
N ARG A 285 -6.05 3.63 -0.18
CA ARG A 285 -7.38 3.92 0.39
C ARG A 285 -7.81 2.91 1.46
N HIS A 286 -6.85 2.37 2.22
CA HIS A 286 -7.11 1.39 3.26
C HIS A 286 -6.23 1.65 4.48
N THR A 287 -6.80 1.45 5.67
CA THR A 287 -6.14 1.38 6.97
C THR A 287 -6.50 0.05 7.62
N CYS A 288 -5.50 -0.69 8.08
CA CYS A 288 -5.67 -1.93 8.82
C CYS A 288 -6.23 -1.67 10.23
N SER A 289 -5.91 -0.53 10.85
CA SER A 289 -6.50 -0.12 12.14
C SER A 289 -7.96 0.33 12.03
N GLY A 290 -8.46 0.60 10.83
CA GLY A 290 -9.76 1.23 10.61
C GLY A 290 -9.78 2.74 10.84
N LEU A 291 -8.65 3.38 11.17
CA LEU A 291 -8.58 4.83 11.36
C LEU A 291 -8.99 5.59 10.10
N GLN A 292 -9.93 6.52 10.26
CA GLN A 292 -10.39 7.40 9.21
C GLN A 292 -10.32 8.86 9.65
N VAL A 293 -10.09 9.74 8.68
CA VAL A 293 -10.22 11.19 8.85
C VAL A 293 -11.61 11.56 8.40
N ARG A 294 -12.45 11.98 9.34
CA ARG A 294 -13.82 12.41 9.08
C ARG A 294 -13.86 13.77 8.39
N PHE A 295 -13.01 14.69 8.83
CA PHE A 295 -12.90 16.02 8.24
C PHE A 295 -11.55 16.68 8.48
N LEU A 296 -11.20 17.58 7.57
CA LEU A 296 -10.14 18.58 7.73
C LEU A 296 -10.73 19.98 7.58
N ARG A 297 -10.73 20.75 8.67
CA ARG A 297 -11.24 22.13 8.72
C ARG A 297 -10.07 23.10 8.91
N LEU A 298 -10.17 24.22 8.21
CA LEU A 298 -9.22 25.33 8.31
C LEU A 298 -10.02 26.50 8.89
N ALA A 299 -9.57 27.08 10.00
CA ALA A 299 -10.22 28.23 10.62
C ALA A 299 -9.85 29.55 9.93
N PHE A 300 -8.85 29.52 9.04
CA PHE A 300 -8.44 30.65 8.24
C PHE A 300 -9.43 30.92 7.11
N ARG A 301 -9.97 32.15 7.06
CA ARG A 301 -10.53 32.72 5.83
C ARG A 301 -9.43 33.52 5.16
N PRO A 302 -8.98 33.15 3.95
CA PRO A 302 -8.05 33.98 3.21
C PRO A 302 -8.61 35.39 3.01
N CYS A 303 -7.73 36.39 3.00
CA CYS A 303 -8.02 37.66 2.33
C CYS A 303 -8.14 37.35 0.82
N GLY A 304 -9.31 36.87 0.39
CA GLY A 304 -9.58 36.41 -0.97
C GLY A 304 -10.55 35.22 -1.02
N ASN A 305 -11.34 35.15 -2.10
CA ASN A 305 -12.51 34.27 -2.23
C ASN A 305 -12.20 32.78 -2.51
N ALA A 306 -10.94 32.33 -2.35
CA ALA A 306 -10.53 30.97 -2.73
C ALA A 306 -10.30 30.09 -1.49
N ASN A 307 -11.18 29.13 -1.25
CA ASN A 307 -10.98 28.11 -0.23
C ASN A 307 -9.75 27.26 -0.56
N PRO A 308 -8.87 26.96 0.42
CA PRO A 308 -7.73 26.10 0.20
C PRO A 308 -8.15 24.69 -0.25
N HIS A 309 -7.37 24.07 -1.15
CA HIS A 309 -7.56 22.67 -1.52
C HIS A 309 -7.10 21.75 -0.39
N LYS A 310 -7.86 20.69 -0.16
CA LYS A 310 -7.63 19.73 0.92
C LYS A 310 -7.59 18.33 0.33
N TRP A 311 -6.54 17.60 0.65
CA TRP A 311 -6.33 16.25 0.19
C TRP A 311 -6.15 15.34 1.39
N VAL A 312 -6.85 14.21 1.38
CA VAL A 312 -6.69 13.17 2.39
C VAL A 312 -6.41 11.86 1.67
N ARG A 313 -5.34 11.17 2.06
CA ARG A 313 -5.06 9.81 1.60
C ARG A 313 -4.85 8.85 2.76
N HIS A 314 -5.30 7.63 2.55
CA HIS A 314 -5.07 6.49 3.44
C HIS A 314 -4.21 5.48 2.68
N LEU A 315 -3.13 5.02 3.29
CA LEU A 315 -2.21 4.06 2.71
C LEU A 315 -1.73 3.11 3.80
N SER A 316 -1.88 1.82 3.58
CA SER A 316 -1.18 0.81 4.38
C SER A 316 -0.17 0.09 3.51
N HIS A 317 1.00 -0.21 4.04
CA HIS A 317 1.98 -1.07 3.38
C HIS A 317 2.55 -2.08 4.36
N SER A 318 3.01 -3.19 3.82
CA SER A 318 3.76 -4.19 4.60
C SER A 318 5.10 -3.64 5.06
N ASP A 319 5.48 -3.90 6.31
CA ASP A 319 6.84 -3.72 6.80
C ASP A 319 7.53 -5.08 6.93
N ALA A 320 6.93 -5.99 7.69
CA ALA A 320 7.35 -7.38 7.78
C ALA A 320 6.14 -8.31 7.82
N TYR A 321 5.72 -8.85 6.67
CA TYR A 321 4.59 -9.79 6.59
C TYR A 321 5.09 -11.21 6.33
N VAL A 322 5.26 -11.99 7.40
CA VAL A 322 5.95 -13.28 7.36
C VAL A 322 4.98 -14.43 7.64
N ILE A 323 5.03 -15.45 6.80
CA ILE A 323 4.18 -16.64 6.87
C ILE A 323 5.08 -17.86 6.91
N ARG A 324 5.03 -18.61 8.02
CA ARG A 324 5.74 -19.88 8.11
C ARG A 324 5.08 -20.90 7.18
N ILE A 325 5.89 -21.65 6.44
CA ILE A 325 5.46 -22.73 5.54
C ILE A 325 5.83 -24.07 6.16
#